data_AF-A0A935NI51-F1
#
_entry.id   AF-A0A935NI51-F1
#
_cell.length_a   1.000
_cell.length_b   1.000
_cell.length_c   1.000
_cell.angle_alpha   90.00
_cell.angle_beta   90.00
_cell.angle_gamma   90.00
#
_symmetry.space_group_name_H-M   'P 1'
#
loop_
_entity.id
_entity.type
_entity.pdbx_description
1 polymer ?
#
loop_
_entity_poly.entity_id
_entity_poly.type
_entity_poly.pdbx_seq_one_letter_code
_entity_poly.pdbx_strand_id
1 'polypeptide(L)'
;MRWGFKMVGFALGDVENHTALHYQAVQTQYIKGADGDSLRQYYAGIIVNHAKELLKISKYMVFDAYFSKKSFVDGLVGQGFTMISRLQSNCYLRYAYKGAQKGGRGRPKAFDGKIDLKNISTQHFTIIPSKETEIIYQDIAHVRTLIRWCKLVIVQKLQAEGKVKSTCAYFCTDPQTDGQKILQYYQLRFQIEFLFRDAKQHLGLQDCQARSKEALDFHFRNA
;
A
#
# COMPACT_ATOMS: atom_id res chain seq x y z
N MET A 1 12.69 21.79 15.81
CA MET A 1 11.83 20.60 15.64
C MET A 1 10.42 20.96 16.07
N ARG A 2 9.40 20.67 15.26
CA ARG A 2 8.01 20.78 15.74
C ARG A 2 7.74 19.59 16.65
N TRP A 3 7.47 19.86 17.92
CA TRP A 3 7.11 18.86 18.92
C TRP A 3 5.76 18.23 18.53
N GLY A 4 5.68 16.90 18.52
CA GLY A 4 4.47 16.18 18.17
C GLY A 4 4.62 14.68 18.37
N PHE A 5 3.63 14.09 19.03
CA PHE A 5 3.51 12.66 19.27
C PHE A 5 3.18 11.92 17.95
N LYS A 6 3.88 10.83 17.65
CA LYS A 6 3.65 10.00 16.46
C LYS A 6 3.29 8.58 16.89
N MET A 7 2.27 8.01 16.25
CA MET A 7 1.90 6.60 16.42
C MET A 7 1.81 5.91 15.08
N VAL A 8 2.02 4.60 15.12
CA VAL A 8 1.51 3.68 14.11
C VAL A 8 0.36 2.93 14.73
N GLY A 9 -0.75 2.83 14.01
CA GLY A 9 -1.75 1.85 14.37
C GLY A 9 -1.98 0.85 13.25
N PHE A 10 -2.23 -0.37 13.68
CA PHE A 10 -2.76 -1.45 12.89
C PHE A 10 -4.28 -1.47 13.07
N ALA A 11 -4.98 -1.67 11.97
CA ALA A 11 -6.41 -1.89 11.98
C ALA A 11 -6.71 -3.09 11.08
N LEU A 12 -7.68 -3.90 11.51
CA LEU A 12 -8.20 -5.01 10.74
C LEU A 12 -9.35 -4.50 9.89
N GLY A 13 -9.21 -4.60 8.58
CA GLY A 13 -10.30 -4.32 7.64
C GLY A 13 -11.16 -5.57 7.45
N ASP A 14 -12.43 -5.48 7.79
CA ASP A 14 -13.43 -6.47 7.38
C ASP A 14 -13.94 -6.09 5.99
N VAL A 15 -13.67 -6.97 5.03
CA VAL A 15 -14.02 -6.76 3.62
C VAL A 15 -15.51 -6.90 3.38
N GLU A 16 -16.18 -7.82 4.07
CA GLU A 16 -17.59 -8.12 3.87
C GLU A 16 -18.43 -6.97 4.43
N ASN A 17 -18.10 -6.55 5.66
CA ASN A 17 -18.83 -5.50 6.36
C ASN A 17 -18.37 -4.09 5.99
N HIS A 18 -17.31 -3.94 5.19
CA HIS A 18 -16.71 -2.66 4.81
C HIS A 18 -16.33 -1.79 6.02
N THR A 19 -16.02 -2.43 7.15
CA THR A 19 -15.63 -1.80 8.41
C THR A 19 -14.15 -2.01 8.67
N ALA A 20 -13.58 -1.15 9.52
CA ALA A 20 -12.27 -1.40 10.10
C ALA A 20 -12.42 -1.45 11.62
N LEU A 21 -11.67 -2.34 12.26
CA LEU A 21 -11.55 -2.44 13.71
C LEU A 21 -10.13 -2.06 14.10
N HIS A 22 -9.98 -1.25 15.14
CA HIS A 22 -8.66 -0.98 15.69
C HIS A 22 -8.08 -2.27 16.27
N TYR A 23 -6.83 -2.60 15.91
CA TYR A 23 -6.15 -3.79 16.42
C TYR A 23 -5.09 -3.44 17.44
N GLN A 24 -4.21 -2.50 17.10
CA GLN A 24 -3.12 -2.12 17.97
C GLN A 24 -2.57 -0.75 17.59
N ALA A 25 -2.38 0.14 18.56
CA ALA A 25 -1.58 1.35 18.42
C ALA A 25 -0.22 1.13 19.09
N VAL A 26 0.85 1.54 18.43
CA VAL A 26 2.22 1.53 18.95
C VAL A 26 2.77 2.95 18.84
N GLN A 27 3.21 3.48 19.98
CA GLN A 27 3.91 4.76 20.00
C GLN A 27 5.18 4.66 19.14
N THR A 28 5.36 5.62 18.24
CA THR A 28 6.58 5.72 17.43
C THR A 28 7.68 6.34 18.28
N GLN A 29 8.67 5.54 18.66
CA GLN A 29 9.82 5.99 19.44
C GLN A 29 11.05 6.29 18.57
N TYR A 30 10.89 6.26 17.23
CA TYR A 30 11.97 6.47 16.28
C TYR A 30 12.60 7.87 16.38
N ILE A 31 13.90 7.91 16.67
CA ILE A 31 14.76 9.08 16.67
C ILE A 31 15.70 9.02 15.46
N LYS A 32 15.48 9.94 14.52
CA LYS A 32 16.30 10.04 13.29
C LYS A 32 17.76 10.28 13.66
N GLY A 33 18.64 9.34 13.30
CA GLY A 33 20.09 9.41 13.52
C GLY A 33 20.59 8.58 14.70
N ALA A 34 19.74 8.24 15.67
CA ALA A 34 20.07 7.32 16.76
C ALA A 34 19.67 5.88 16.44
N ASP A 35 18.50 5.68 15.83
CA ASP A 35 17.94 4.34 15.55
C ASP A 35 18.26 3.81 14.13
N GLY A 36 19.17 4.46 13.41
CA GLY A 36 19.58 4.04 12.06
C GLY A 36 18.57 4.26 10.91
N ASP A 37 18.93 3.68 9.76
CA ASP A 37 18.36 3.64 8.40
C ASP A 37 17.12 4.49 8.03
N SER A 38 15.90 4.23 8.54
CA SER A 38 14.71 5.05 8.27
C SER A 38 13.46 4.68 9.08
N LEU A 39 12.52 5.64 9.22
CA LEU A 39 11.20 5.44 9.85
C LEU A 39 10.40 4.27 9.24
N ARG A 40 10.51 4.04 7.93
CA ARG A 40 9.83 2.93 7.26
C ARG A 40 10.36 1.59 7.74
N GLN A 41 11.68 1.48 7.88
CA GLN A 41 12.29 0.24 8.36
C GLN A 41 11.92 -0.03 9.81
N TYR A 42 11.86 1.01 10.66
CA TYR A 42 11.34 0.88 12.02
C TYR A 42 9.92 0.27 12.03
N TYR A 43 9.02 0.77 11.18
CA TYR A 43 7.67 0.21 11.04
C TYR A 43 7.64 -1.22 10.48
N ALA A 44 8.52 -1.52 9.52
CA ALA A 44 8.67 -2.89 9.03
C ALA A 44 9.11 -3.84 10.15
N GLY A 45 10.05 -3.41 11.01
CA GLY A 45 10.52 -4.19 12.16
C GLY A 45 9.39 -4.56 13.12
N ILE A 46 8.50 -3.63 13.44
CA ILE A 46 7.32 -3.90 14.26
C ILE A 46 6.46 -5.00 13.62
N ILE A 47 6.15 -4.87 12.33
CA ILE A 47 5.34 -5.86 11.60
C ILE A 47 6.01 -7.24 11.61
N VAL A 48 7.31 -7.27 11.31
CA VAL A 48 8.10 -8.52 11.25
C VAL A 48 8.11 -9.21 12.61
N ASN A 49 8.27 -8.47 13.71
CA ASN A 49 8.28 -9.03 15.07
C ASN A 49 6.94 -9.68 15.45
N HIS A 50 5.83 -9.20 14.88
CA HIS A 50 4.49 -9.73 15.12
C HIS A 50 3.95 -10.57 13.95
N ALA A 51 4.80 -10.91 12.97
CA ALA A 51 4.35 -11.49 11.70
C ALA A 51 3.56 -12.80 11.88
N LYS A 52 4.01 -13.68 12.79
CA LYS A 52 3.35 -14.97 13.04
C LYS A 52 1.89 -14.83 13.47
N GLU A 53 1.60 -13.88 14.37
CA GLU A 53 0.24 -13.67 14.86
C GLU A 53 -0.61 -12.94 13.82
N LEU A 54 -0.04 -11.94 13.15
CA LEU A 54 -0.73 -11.19 12.10
C LEU A 54 -1.12 -12.07 10.90
N LEU A 55 -0.27 -13.02 10.52
CA LEU A 55 -0.56 -13.97 9.43
C LEU A 55 -1.71 -14.92 9.74
N LYS A 56 -1.99 -15.22 11.02
CA LYS A 56 -3.17 -16.01 11.40
C LYS A 56 -4.47 -15.26 11.11
N ILE A 57 -4.41 -13.92 11.10
CA ILE A 57 -5.55 -13.06 10.86
C ILE A 57 -5.71 -12.79 9.36
N SER A 58 -4.64 -12.33 8.71
CA SER A 58 -4.67 -12.03 7.28
C SER A 58 -3.28 -12.06 6.65
N LYS A 59 -3.24 -12.60 5.43
CA LYS A 59 -2.08 -12.50 4.53
C LYS A 59 -1.97 -11.12 3.89
N TYR A 60 -3.08 -10.42 3.70
CA TYR A 60 -3.10 -9.14 2.99
C TYR A 60 -2.84 -7.98 3.93
N MET A 61 -1.90 -7.12 3.56
CA MET A 61 -1.66 -5.87 4.26
C MET A 61 -1.76 -4.69 3.30
N VAL A 62 -2.51 -3.66 3.70
CA VAL A 62 -2.79 -2.49 2.87
C VAL A 62 -2.07 -1.27 3.44
N PHE A 63 -1.32 -0.56 2.60
CA PHE A 63 -0.57 0.63 3.01
C PHE A 63 -0.78 1.80 2.04
N ASP A 64 -0.45 3.01 2.48
CA ASP A 64 -0.39 4.16 1.60
C ASP A 64 0.87 4.15 0.69
N ALA A 65 0.96 5.15 -0.20
CA ALA A 65 2.07 5.29 -1.14
C ALA A 65 3.42 5.68 -0.50
N TYR A 66 3.43 6.12 0.77
CA TYR A 66 4.67 6.41 1.49
C TYR A 66 5.47 5.12 1.73
N PHE A 67 4.80 3.98 1.92
CA PHE A 67 5.42 2.68 2.18
C PHE A 67 5.90 1.93 0.93
N SER A 68 5.61 2.44 -0.28
CA SER A 68 5.96 1.81 -1.57
C SER A 68 7.45 1.92 -1.90
N LYS A 69 8.30 1.33 -1.05
CA LYS A 69 9.75 1.28 -1.14
C LYS A 69 10.23 -0.16 -1.02
N LYS A 70 11.25 -0.52 -1.82
CA LYS A 70 11.76 -1.88 -1.94
C LYS A 70 12.04 -2.55 -0.59
N SER A 71 12.81 -1.91 0.29
CA SER A 71 13.17 -2.48 1.59
C SER A 71 11.97 -2.81 2.46
N PHE A 72 10.96 -1.94 2.48
CA PHE A 72 9.72 -2.16 3.23
C PHE A 72 8.93 -3.33 2.62
N VAL A 73 8.69 -3.27 1.31
CA VAL A 73 7.93 -4.29 0.57
C VAL A 73 8.57 -5.67 0.72
N ASP A 74 9.89 -5.76 0.53
CA ASP A 74 10.62 -7.02 0.62
C ASP A 74 10.64 -7.58 2.03
N GLY A 75 10.73 -6.73 3.06
CA GLY A 75 10.64 -7.17 4.45
C GLY A 75 9.30 -7.87 4.74
N LEU A 76 8.19 -7.30 4.29
CA LEU A 76 6.86 -7.88 4.48
C LEU A 76 6.65 -9.15 3.65
N VAL A 77 7.02 -9.11 2.36
CA VAL A 77 6.90 -10.28 1.48
C VAL A 77 7.77 -11.43 1.98
N GLY A 78 8.95 -11.14 2.52
CA GLY A 78 9.85 -12.15 3.11
C GLY A 78 9.24 -12.87 4.32
N GLN A 79 8.28 -12.26 5.01
CA GLN A 79 7.53 -12.90 6.09
C GLN A 79 6.28 -13.65 5.59
N GLY A 80 5.96 -13.61 4.29
CA GLY A 80 4.80 -14.29 3.71
C GLY A 80 3.57 -13.40 3.49
N PHE A 81 3.65 -12.09 3.77
CA PHE A 81 2.55 -11.17 3.50
C PHE A 81 2.41 -10.83 2.01
N THR A 82 1.18 -10.55 1.60
CA THR A 82 0.86 -9.90 0.33
C THR A 82 0.56 -8.43 0.59
N MET A 83 1.39 -7.55 0.04
CA MET A 83 1.23 -6.11 0.22
C MET A 83 0.43 -5.50 -0.92
N ILE A 84 -0.57 -4.70 -0.57
CA ILE A 84 -1.33 -3.83 -1.48
C ILE A 84 -1.06 -2.38 -1.12
N SER A 85 -0.69 -1.57 -2.10
CA SER A 85 -0.49 -0.14 -1.87
C SER A 85 -0.63 0.68 -3.15
N ARG A 86 -0.72 2.00 -3.00
CA ARG A 86 -0.66 2.96 -4.10
C ARG A 86 0.80 3.24 -4.47
N LEU A 87 1.06 3.47 -5.75
CA LEU A 87 2.34 3.96 -6.25
C LEU A 87 2.37 5.48 -6.29
N GLN A 88 3.56 6.05 -6.12
CA GLN A 88 3.79 7.47 -6.32
C GLN A 88 3.57 7.84 -7.80
N SER A 89 3.08 9.05 -8.06
CA SER A 89 2.72 9.51 -9.42
C SER A 89 3.88 9.45 -10.42
N ASN A 90 5.12 9.56 -9.94
CA ASN A 90 6.34 9.53 -10.75
C ASN A 90 7.01 8.14 -10.83
N CYS A 91 6.29 7.06 -10.50
CA CYS A 91 6.85 5.72 -10.55
C CYS A 91 7.24 5.30 -11.98
N TYR A 92 8.37 4.61 -12.11
CA TYR A 92 8.81 4.04 -13.38
C TYR A 92 8.29 2.60 -13.50
N LEU A 93 7.36 2.39 -14.42
CA LEU A 93 6.69 1.11 -14.66
C LEU A 93 7.02 0.60 -16.07
N ARG A 94 7.06 -0.73 -16.23
CA ARG A 94 7.34 -1.38 -17.51
C ARG A 94 6.31 -2.46 -17.83
N TYR A 95 5.90 -2.52 -19.09
CA TYR A 95 5.05 -3.59 -19.59
C TYR A 95 5.80 -4.92 -19.58
N ALA A 96 5.07 -6.01 -19.37
CA ALA A 96 5.58 -7.36 -19.63
C ALA A 96 5.69 -7.61 -21.13
N TYR A 97 6.82 -8.15 -21.56
CA TYR A 97 6.96 -8.60 -22.94
C TYR A 97 6.24 -9.94 -23.13
N LYS A 98 5.16 -9.92 -23.93
CA LYS A 98 4.32 -11.09 -24.25
C LYS A 98 4.53 -11.63 -25.67
N GLY A 99 5.46 -11.04 -26.43
CA GLY A 99 5.75 -11.41 -27.82
C GLY A 99 6.70 -12.61 -27.97
N ALA A 100 6.95 -13.00 -29.21
CA ALA A 100 7.87 -14.09 -29.55
C ALA A 100 9.30 -13.82 -29.07
N GLN A 101 9.88 -14.77 -28.34
CA GLN A 101 11.26 -14.67 -27.89
C GLN A 101 12.23 -14.93 -29.05
N LYS A 102 13.31 -14.16 -29.11
CA LYS A 102 14.38 -14.44 -30.07
C LYS A 102 15.10 -15.73 -29.69
N GLY A 103 15.33 -16.61 -30.65
CA GLY A 103 16.19 -17.78 -30.46
C GLY A 103 17.66 -17.37 -30.24
N GLY A 104 18.41 -18.21 -29.54
CA GLY A 104 19.85 -18.03 -29.30
C GLY A 104 20.23 -17.89 -27.83
N ARG A 105 21.52 -17.63 -27.60
CA ARG A 105 22.13 -17.55 -26.25
C ARG A 105 21.95 -16.13 -25.70
N GLY A 106 21.20 -15.99 -24.60
CA GLY A 106 20.97 -14.70 -23.94
C GLY A 106 19.79 -14.72 -22.98
N ARG A 107 19.65 -13.67 -22.16
CA ARG A 107 18.47 -13.52 -21.28
C ARG A 107 17.23 -13.20 -22.13
N PRO A 108 16.11 -13.93 -21.96
CA PRO A 108 14.85 -13.61 -22.63
C PRO A 108 14.42 -12.16 -22.40
N LYS A 109 13.79 -11.55 -23.41
CA LYS A 109 13.28 -10.18 -23.31
C LYS A 109 12.12 -10.19 -22.32
N ALA A 110 12.24 -9.40 -21.25
CA ALA A 110 11.25 -9.34 -20.18
C ALA A 110 10.33 -8.10 -20.25
N PHE A 111 10.79 -7.01 -20.86
CA PHE A 111 10.10 -5.71 -20.82
C PHE A 111 9.71 -5.23 -22.21
N ASP A 112 8.51 -4.66 -22.33
CA ASP A 112 8.03 -4.04 -23.58
C ASP A 112 7.83 -2.53 -23.44
N GLY A 113 8.91 -1.84 -23.05
CA GLY A 113 8.89 -0.40 -22.89
C GLY A 113 8.32 0.09 -21.56
N LYS A 114 8.24 1.41 -21.45
CA LYS A 114 7.75 2.14 -20.27
C LYS A 114 6.23 2.32 -20.37
N ILE A 115 5.54 2.19 -19.24
CA ILE A 115 4.11 2.52 -19.17
C ILE A 115 3.96 4.05 -19.08
N ASP A 116 3.23 4.63 -20.03
CA ASP A 116 2.72 6.00 -19.91
C ASP A 116 1.34 5.96 -19.24
N LEU A 117 1.25 6.50 -18.02
CA LEU A 117 0.00 6.54 -17.26
C LEU A 117 -1.07 7.44 -17.90
N LYS A 118 -0.70 8.31 -18.84
CA LYS A 118 -1.66 9.12 -19.61
C LYS A 118 -2.22 8.38 -20.82
N ASN A 119 -1.43 7.47 -21.40
CA ASN A 119 -1.78 6.73 -22.61
C ASN A 119 -1.46 5.24 -22.42
N ILE A 120 -2.39 4.52 -21.80
CA ILE A 120 -2.22 3.11 -21.43
C ILE A 120 -2.58 2.25 -22.63
N SER A 121 -1.71 1.30 -22.98
CA SER A 121 -1.93 0.41 -24.12
C SER A 121 -2.86 -0.75 -23.74
N THR A 122 -3.99 -0.86 -24.43
CA THR A 122 -4.94 -1.98 -24.31
C THR A 122 -4.41 -3.30 -24.88
N GLN A 123 -3.31 -3.27 -25.64
CA GLN A 123 -2.61 -4.48 -26.06
C GLN A 123 -1.89 -5.15 -24.87
N HIS A 124 -1.52 -4.38 -23.86
CA HIS A 124 -0.85 -4.90 -22.69
C HIS A 124 -1.78 -5.09 -21.49
N PHE A 125 -2.78 -4.22 -21.33
CA PHE A 125 -3.64 -4.18 -20.16
C PHE A 125 -5.10 -4.43 -20.53
N THR A 126 -5.78 -5.18 -19.68
CA THR A 126 -7.22 -5.43 -19.80
C THR A 126 -8.00 -4.36 -19.04
N ILE A 127 -9.06 -3.83 -19.66
CA ILE A 127 -10.02 -2.95 -18.99
C ILE A 127 -11.01 -3.81 -18.21
N ILE A 128 -11.25 -3.47 -16.95
CA ILE A 128 -12.21 -4.17 -16.08
C ILE A 128 -13.45 -3.31 -15.80
N PRO A 129 -14.57 -3.92 -15.38
CA PRO A 129 -15.80 -3.18 -15.09
C PRO A 129 -15.56 -2.05 -14.09
N SER A 130 -16.08 -0.87 -14.42
CA SER A 130 -15.93 0.37 -13.66
C SER A 130 -17.16 1.27 -13.82
N LYS A 131 -17.19 2.37 -13.07
CA LYS A 131 -18.23 3.41 -13.20
C LYS A 131 -18.02 4.20 -14.50
N GLU A 132 -19.05 4.85 -15.02
CA GLU A 132 -18.96 5.73 -16.20
C GLU A 132 -17.94 6.86 -16.06
N THR A 133 -17.63 7.25 -14.81
CA THR A 133 -16.69 8.33 -14.49
C THR A 133 -15.23 7.87 -14.39
N GLU A 134 -14.93 6.60 -14.67
CA GLU A 134 -13.57 6.09 -14.59
C GLU A 134 -13.30 4.92 -15.54
N ILE A 135 -12.04 4.75 -15.93
CA ILE A 135 -11.55 3.59 -16.66
C ILE A 135 -10.52 2.89 -15.78
N ILE A 136 -10.68 1.58 -15.61
CA ILE A 136 -9.80 0.77 -14.78
C ILE A 136 -9.07 -0.25 -15.64
N TYR A 137 -7.75 -0.20 -15.59
CA TYR A 137 -6.86 -1.13 -16.29
C TYR A 137 -6.20 -2.07 -15.28
N GLN A 138 -6.05 -3.34 -15.64
CA GLN A 138 -5.21 -4.27 -14.89
C GLN A 138 -4.30 -5.09 -15.80
N ASP A 139 -3.09 -5.38 -15.30
CA ASP A 139 -2.24 -6.46 -15.77
C ASP A 139 -1.07 -6.67 -14.80
N ILE A 140 -0.17 -7.58 -15.11
CA ILE A 140 1.13 -7.70 -14.47
C ILE A 140 2.08 -6.68 -15.08
N ALA A 141 2.73 -5.89 -14.22
CA ALA A 141 3.75 -4.94 -14.63
C ALA A 141 4.95 -4.95 -13.72
N HIS A 142 6.11 -4.58 -14.27
CA HIS A 142 7.32 -4.48 -13.48
C HIS A 142 7.43 -3.08 -12.87
N VAL A 143 7.38 -3.01 -11.54
CA VAL A 143 7.64 -1.78 -10.78
C VAL A 143 9.14 -1.61 -10.61
N ARG A 144 9.77 -0.68 -11.34
CA ARG A 144 11.24 -0.54 -11.35
C ARG A 144 11.83 -0.24 -9.99
N THR A 145 11.19 0.63 -9.21
CA THR A 145 11.65 1.03 -7.87
C THR A 145 11.58 -0.10 -6.84
N LEU A 146 10.74 -1.11 -7.07
CA LEU A 146 10.63 -2.29 -6.21
C LEU A 146 11.44 -3.48 -6.75
N ILE A 147 11.88 -3.42 -8.01
CA ILE A 147 12.54 -4.53 -8.72
C ILE A 147 11.65 -5.79 -8.67
N ARG A 148 10.35 -5.60 -8.91
CA ARG A 148 9.33 -6.63 -8.68
C ARG A 148 8.25 -6.59 -9.76
N TRP A 149 7.79 -7.77 -10.15
CA TRP A 149 6.56 -7.97 -10.90
C TRP A 149 5.40 -7.97 -9.93
N CYS A 150 4.43 -7.08 -10.17
CA CYS A 150 3.26 -6.91 -9.33
C CYS A 150 2.01 -6.99 -10.20
N LYS A 151 0.87 -7.36 -9.62
CA LYS A 151 -0.40 -6.97 -10.24
C LYS A 151 -0.50 -5.46 -10.14
N LEU A 152 -0.72 -4.79 -11.27
CA LEU A 152 -0.89 -3.36 -11.35
C LEU A 152 -2.35 -3.07 -11.70
N VAL A 153 -2.97 -2.17 -10.95
CA VAL A 153 -4.29 -1.63 -11.25
C VAL A 153 -4.17 -0.13 -11.44
N ILE A 154 -4.53 0.37 -12.62
CA ILE A 154 -4.50 1.80 -12.92
C ILE A 154 -5.93 2.30 -13.06
N VAL A 155 -6.29 3.30 -12.27
CA VAL A 155 -7.60 3.95 -12.30
C VAL A 155 -7.42 5.35 -12.89
N GLN A 156 -8.03 5.59 -14.05
CA GLN A 156 -8.13 6.91 -14.66
C GLN A 156 -9.53 7.47 -14.41
N LYS A 157 -9.63 8.54 -13.61
CA LYS A 157 -10.89 9.27 -13.43
C LYS A 157 -11.11 10.24 -14.58
N LEU A 158 -12.33 10.30 -15.08
CA LEU A 158 -12.72 11.13 -16.21
C LEU A 158 -13.39 12.44 -15.76
N GLN A 159 -13.29 13.47 -16.61
CA GLN A 159 -14.12 14.66 -16.58
C GLN A 159 -15.42 14.40 -17.38
N ALA A 160 -16.38 15.32 -17.31
CA ALA A 160 -17.65 15.19 -18.05
C ALA A 160 -17.42 15.10 -19.57
N GLU A 161 -16.33 15.68 -20.07
CA GLU A 161 -15.94 15.69 -21.49
C GLU A 161 -15.12 14.45 -21.90
N GLY A 162 -15.04 13.41 -21.06
CA GLY A 162 -14.29 12.18 -21.32
C GLY A 162 -12.76 12.30 -21.17
N LYS A 163 -12.25 13.49 -20.83
CA LYS A 163 -10.81 13.71 -20.60
C LYS A 163 -10.36 13.13 -19.26
N VAL A 164 -9.14 12.59 -19.20
CA VAL A 164 -8.56 12.07 -17.95
C VAL A 164 -8.29 13.23 -16.98
N LYS A 165 -9.03 13.27 -15.87
CA LYS A 165 -8.87 14.22 -14.76
C LYS A 165 -7.68 13.87 -13.89
N SER A 166 -7.54 12.59 -13.55
CA SER A 166 -6.50 12.11 -12.63
C SER A 166 -6.23 10.64 -12.84
N THR A 167 -5.00 10.22 -12.52
CA THR A 167 -4.59 8.82 -12.62
C THR A 167 -3.98 8.34 -11.31
N CYS A 168 -4.45 7.19 -10.85
CA CYS A 168 -3.92 6.51 -9.67
C CYS A 168 -3.47 5.11 -10.07
N ALA A 169 -2.26 4.71 -9.66
CA ALA A 169 -1.76 3.37 -9.85
C ALA A 169 -1.65 2.67 -8.49
N TYR A 170 -2.19 1.47 -8.39
CA TYR A 170 -2.12 0.58 -7.25
C TYR A 170 -1.36 -0.68 -7.64
N PHE A 171 -0.69 -1.30 -6.69
CA PHE A 171 -0.02 -2.57 -6.90
C PHE A 171 -0.35 -3.57 -5.80
N CYS A 172 -0.35 -4.84 -6.17
CA CYS A 172 -0.31 -5.97 -5.28
C CYS A 172 0.96 -6.77 -5.54
N THR A 173 1.66 -7.18 -4.48
CA THR A 173 2.87 -8.00 -4.61
C THR A 173 2.59 -9.42 -5.10
N ASP A 174 1.34 -9.87 -5.03
CA ASP A 174 0.87 -11.11 -5.63
C ASP A 174 0.30 -10.81 -7.04
N PRO A 175 0.97 -11.24 -8.13
CA PRO A 175 0.54 -10.97 -9.50
C PRO A 175 -0.78 -11.65 -9.89
N GLN A 176 -1.29 -12.59 -9.09
CA GLN A 176 -2.51 -13.34 -9.38
C GLN A 176 -3.76 -12.71 -8.76
N THR A 177 -3.61 -11.76 -7.82
CA THR A 177 -4.76 -11.11 -7.18
C THR A 177 -5.57 -10.32 -8.20
N ASP A 178 -6.89 -10.50 -8.22
CA ASP A 178 -7.79 -9.76 -9.12
C ASP A 178 -7.80 -8.25 -8.83
N GLY A 179 -7.87 -7.45 -9.90
CA GLY A 179 -7.83 -5.99 -9.82
C GLY A 179 -8.98 -5.37 -9.05
N GLN A 180 -10.20 -5.92 -9.11
CA GLN A 180 -11.32 -5.42 -8.32
C GLN A 180 -11.11 -5.66 -6.83
N LYS A 181 -10.60 -6.84 -6.46
CA LYS A 181 -10.24 -7.15 -5.05
C LYS A 181 -9.18 -6.19 -4.51
N ILE A 182 -8.17 -5.85 -5.32
CA ILE A 182 -7.13 -4.88 -4.95
C ILE A 182 -7.75 -3.53 -4.61
N LEU A 183 -8.67 -3.04 -5.45
CA LEU A 183 -9.35 -1.76 -5.22
C LEU A 183 -10.25 -1.81 -3.99
N GLN A 184 -11.01 -2.91 -3.81
CA GLN A 184 -11.86 -3.11 -2.64
C GLN A 184 -11.04 -3.09 -1.35
N TYR A 185 -9.95 -3.86 -1.28
CA TYR A 185 -9.08 -3.89 -0.10
C TYR A 185 -8.44 -2.52 0.14
N TYR A 186 -8.04 -1.81 -0.91
CA TYR A 186 -7.47 -0.47 -0.77
C TYR A 186 -8.50 0.57 -0.30
N GLN A 187 -9.78 0.44 -0.64
CA GLN A 187 -10.83 1.34 -0.18
C GLN A 187 -11.03 1.28 1.34
N LEU A 188 -10.87 0.10 1.95
CA LEU A 188 -10.93 -0.08 3.41
C LEU A 188 -9.86 0.73 4.16
N ARG A 189 -8.76 1.10 3.48
CA ARG A 189 -7.72 1.96 4.06
C ARG A 189 -8.25 3.33 4.51
N PHE A 190 -9.31 3.86 3.87
CA PHE A 190 -9.92 5.10 4.31
C PHE A 190 -10.66 4.95 5.64
N GLN A 191 -11.27 3.79 5.92
CA GLN A 191 -11.92 3.51 7.21
C GLN A 191 -10.94 3.61 8.37
N ILE A 192 -9.69 3.20 8.15
CA ILE A 192 -8.62 3.33 9.14
C ILE A 192 -8.29 4.81 9.43
N GLU A 193 -8.29 5.67 8.41
CA GLU A 193 -8.10 7.11 8.62
C GLU A 193 -9.25 7.74 9.42
N PHE A 194 -10.48 7.25 9.23
CA PHE A 194 -11.63 7.64 10.04
C PHE A 194 -11.47 7.16 11.48
N LEU A 195 -11.10 5.89 11.72
CA LEU A 195 -10.81 5.39 13.07
C LEU A 195 -9.74 6.23 13.79
N PHE A 196 -8.65 6.59 13.11
CA PHE A 196 -7.63 7.46 13.72
C PHE A 196 -8.10 8.90 13.94
N ARG A 197 -9.06 9.39 13.15
CA ARG A 197 -9.66 10.70 13.33
C ARG A 197 -10.63 10.69 14.52
N ASP A 198 -11.49 9.68 14.58
CA ASP A 198 -12.48 9.50 15.64
C ASP A 198 -11.79 9.22 16.97
N ALA A 199 -10.76 8.38 16.99
CA ALA A 199 -9.94 8.17 18.18
C ALA A 199 -9.30 9.50 18.65
N LYS A 200 -8.83 10.36 17.74
CA LYS A 200 -8.29 11.68 18.10
C LYS A 200 -9.35 12.64 18.65
N GLN A 201 -10.58 12.56 18.15
CA GLN A 201 -11.65 13.48 18.49
C GLN A 201 -12.46 13.04 19.73
N HIS A 202 -12.60 11.73 19.95
CA HIS A 202 -13.45 11.17 20.99
C HIS A 202 -12.68 10.58 22.18
N LEU A 203 -11.42 10.15 22.00
CA LEU A 203 -10.61 9.56 23.06
C LEU A 203 -9.58 10.53 23.65
N GLY A 204 -9.64 11.82 23.29
CA GLY A 204 -8.75 12.84 23.86
C GLY A 204 -7.26 12.59 23.60
N LEU A 205 -6.90 11.93 22.48
CA LEU A 205 -5.50 11.63 22.14
C LEU A 205 -4.64 12.90 21.92
N GLN A 206 -5.27 14.07 21.86
CA GLN A 206 -4.62 15.39 21.87
C GLN A 206 -4.60 16.05 23.26
N ASP A 207 -5.41 15.55 24.19
CA ASP A 207 -5.60 16.09 25.55
C ASP A 207 -4.77 15.35 26.60
N CYS A 208 -4.20 14.19 26.26
CA CYS A 208 -3.32 13.45 27.15
C CYS A 208 -1.97 14.18 27.31
N GLN A 209 -1.80 14.89 28.43
CA GLN A 209 -0.56 15.57 28.81
C GLN A 209 0.48 14.65 29.50
N ALA A 210 0.20 13.34 29.55
CA ALA A 210 1.09 12.37 30.19
C ALA A 210 2.44 12.31 29.47
N ARG A 211 3.53 12.34 30.24
CA ARG A 211 4.91 12.35 29.72
C ARG A 211 5.66 11.02 29.93
N SER A 212 5.09 10.08 30.70
CA SER A 212 5.69 8.75 30.93
C SER A 212 5.21 7.72 29.92
N LYS A 213 6.13 6.85 29.49
CA LYS A 213 5.92 5.84 28.44
C LYS A 213 4.84 4.84 28.84
N GLU A 214 4.84 4.42 30.09
CA GLU A 214 3.94 3.40 30.62
C GLU A 214 2.49 3.91 30.71
N ALA A 215 2.31 5.19 31.10
CA ALA A 215 0.98 5.80 31.18
C ALA A 215 0.37 6.06 29.80
N LEU A 216 1.21 6.46 28.85
CA LEU A 216 0.84 6.61 27.45
C LEU A 216 0.44 5.25 26.84
N ASP A 217 1.29 4.22 26.97
CA ASP A 217 1.02 2.87 26.46
C ASP A 217 -0.25 2.26 27.08
N PHE A 218 -0.53 2.48 28.37
CA PHE A 218 -1.75 2.01 29.02
C PHE A 218 -3.01 2.72 28.48
N HIS A 219 -2.94 4.05 28.32
CA HIS A 219 -4.07 4.83 27.82
C HIS A 219 -4.44 4.43 26.38
N PHE A 220 -3.45 4.11 25.53
CA PHE A 220 -3.71 3.72 24.13
C PHE A 220 -4.13 2.27 23.94
N ARG A 221 -3.85 1.38 24.90
CA ARG A 221 -4.29 -0.03 24.83
C ARG A 221 -5.74 -0.23 25.32
N ASN A 222 -6.24 0.68 26.15
CA ASN A 222 -7.53 0.58 26.83
C ASN A 222 -8.58 1.59 26.34
N ALA A 223 -8.25 2.38 25.32
CA ALA A 223 -9.16 3.33 24.67
C ALA A 223 -9.64 2.76 23.33
#